data_AF-A0A9J7J6D8-F1
#
_entry.id   AF-A0A9J7J6D8-F1
#
_cell.length_a   1.000
_cell.length_b   1.000
_cell.length_c   1.000
_cell.angle_alpha   90.00
_cell.angle_beta   90.00
_cell.angle_gamma   90.00
#
_symmetry.space_group_name_H-M   'P 1'
#
loop_
_entity.id
_entity.type
_entity.pdbx_description
1 polymer ?
#
loop_
_entity_poly.entity_id
_entity_poly.type
_entity_poly.pdbx_seq_one_letter_code
_entity_poly.pdbx_strand_id
1 'polypeptide(L)'
;MKVLSVVISFLCVCSVFASESYRAGVLQLQNKEIIEYTHFIREAANTDVDILVLPSLDSVESSDKYDELVDIISKTARQASVYVAIHLYEKARCHLGHEMVRSNLVFDRKGDIIAVYRKPQNSNANCTTSPSEPATFTTDFGVTFGVMMEEDLALYDEEHLKGVKNLVLTGDWQSELSFLSAAQFAPSWSYTNNVNLVSTSGIYSGKAGLKSGSGRLVVADLLKNGENEVSAVPSISTPVNFLAEDLNLYVMKQLDLQASANGYTETICHRSFCCEFYVKTAKDVKTESAYNLAAFNGVRPFGANHNVATQICVLSGFESNINFERISIAANFTKQSSQYPIVQSTVVLPTEAFNFEVKNNGVSEQVTLELENAKNVINFGIIGKNANVDLEKEYVVEKNATDNVQSEFFEYIFNEDVQEFVDYVWIRLRVLIVVVSIYILEMM
;
A
#
# COMPACT_ATOMS: atom_id res chain seq x y z
N MET A 1 25.91 -56.79 3.35
CA MET A 1 26.54 -55.50 3.70
C MET A 1 26.82 -54.57 2.53
N LYS A 2 27.16 -55.04 1.31
CA LYS A 2 27.41 -54.14 0.16
C LYS A 2 26.15 -53.51 -0.46
N VAL A 3 25.00 -54.17 -0.39
CA VAL A 3 23.72 -53.66 -0.94
C VAL A 3 23.14 -52.52 -0.09
N LEU A 4 23.31 -52.59 1.24
CA LEU A 4 22.82 -51.55 2.16
C LEU A 4 23.57 -50.22 1.98
N SER A 5 24.87 -50.28 1.65
CA SER A 5 25.69 -49.09 1.39
C SER A 5 25.31 -48.39 0.08
N VAL A 6 24.88 -49.14 -0.93
CA VAL A 6 24.44 -48.57 -2.23
C VAL A 6 23.07 -47.93 -2.12
N VAL A 7 22.17 -48.49 -1.30
CA VAL A 7 20.84 -47.90 -1.04
C VAL A 7 20.95 -46.60 -0.22
N ILE A 8 21.87 -46.55 0.76
CA ILE A 8 22.12 -45.31 1.53
C ILE A 8 22.80 -44.25 0.66
N SER A 9 23.74 -44.62 -0.23
CA SER A 9 24.32 -43.68 -1.18
C SER A 9 23.34 -43.18 -2.24
N PHE A 10 22.33 -43.97 -2.65
CA PHE A 10 21.29 -43.48 -3.56
C PHE A 10 20.24 -42.59 -2.86
N LEU A 11 19.94 -42.86 -1.59
CA LEU A 11 19.05 -42.00 -0.78
C LEU A 11 19.68 -40.65 -0.43
N CYS A 12 21.01 -40.56 -0.29
CA CYS A 12 21.72 -39.29 -0.08
C CYS A 12 21.85 -38.42 -1.33
N VAL A 13 21.61 -38.95 -2.54
CA VAL A 13 21.79 -38.19 -3.81
C VAL A 13 20.48 -37.55 -4.29
N CYS A 14 19.33 -37.92 -3.70
CA CYS A 14 18.02 -37.34 -4.05
C CYS A 14 17.43 -36.41 -2.99
N SER A 15 18.15 -36.07 -1.93
CA SER A 15 17.81 -34.89 -1.12
C SER A 15 18.24 -33.65 -1.91
N VAL A 16 17.44 -33.29 -2.91
CA VAL A 16 17.38 -31.90 -3.38
C VAL A 16 17.01 -31.11 -2.13
N PHE A 17 17.98 -30.42 -1.54
CA PHE A 17 17.70 -29.44 -0.51
C PHE A 17 16.89 -28.35 -1.20
N ALA A 18 15.56 -28.46 -1.14
CA ALA A 18 14.69 -27.38 -1.52
C ALA A 18 15.04 -26.21 -0.61
N SER A 19 15.60 -25.13 -1.18
CA SER A 19 15.91 -23.93 -0.42
C SER A 19 14.66 -23.49 0.36
N GLU A 20 14.80 -23.13 1.62
CA GLU A 20 13.68 -22.60 2.42
C GLU A 20 13.44 -21.11 2.17
N SER A 21 14.33 -20.46 1.42
CA SER A 21 14.27 -19.05 1.06
C SER A 21 14.32 -18.82 -0.45
N TYR A 22 14.00 -17.59 -0.85
CA TYR A 22 14.18 -17.05 -2.19
C TYR A 22 14.65 -15.60 -2.10
N ARG A 23 15.24 -15.07 -3.18
CA ARG A 23 15.69 -13.67 -3.27
C ARG A 23 14.70 -12.81 -4.02
N ALA A 24 14.21 -11.77 -3.37
CA ALA A 24 13.38 -10.75 -3.98
C ALA A 24 14.18 -9.47 -4.23
N GLY A 25 13.94 -8.84 -5.38
CA GLY A 25 14.45 -7.53 -5.73
C GLY A 25 13.32 -6.54 -5.94
N VAL A 26 13.50 -5.30 -5.47
CA VAL A 26 12.63 -4.16 -5.76
C VAL A 26 13.48 -3.02 -6.27
N LEU A 27 13.03 -2.40 -7.35
CA LEU A 27 13.67 -1.24 -7.93
C LEU A 27 12.98 0.06 -7.47
N GLN A 28 13.70 0.89 -6.73
CA GLN A 28 13.26 2.20 -6.23
C GLN A 28 13.87 3.30 -7.10
N LEU A 29 13.10 3.80 -8.07
CA LEU A 29 13.49 4.92 -8.95
C LEU A 29 12.63 6.16 -8.68
N GLN A 30 13.28 7.32 -8.60
CA GLN A 30 12.57 8.60 -8.59
C GLN A 30 12.21 9.10 -10.00
N ASN A 31 12.95 8.68 -11.03
CA ASN A 31 12.66 9.00 -12.43
C ASN A 31 12.47 7.70 -13.20
N LYS A 32 11.32 7.52 -13.86
CA LYS A 32 10.83 6.24 -14.36
C LYS A 32 11.00 6.12 -15.88
N GLU A 33 12.23 6.20 -16.38
CA GLU A 33 12.47 6.06 -17.83
C GLU A 33 12.56 4.59 -18.27
N ILE A 34 11.83 4.24 -19.32
CA ILE A 34 11.72 2.88 -19.88
C ILE A 34 13.08 2.26 -20.22
N ILE A 35 14.01 3.06 -20.74
CA ILE A 35 15.33 2.61 -21.23
C ILE A 35 16.16 2.01 -20.09
N GLU A 36 15.88 2.34 -18.84
CA GLU A 36 16.63 1.84 -17.69
C GLU A 36 16.22 0.41 -17.27
N TYR A 37 15.03 -0.08 -17.60
CA TYR A 37 14.57 -1.40 -17.11
C TYR A 37 15.42 -2.56 -17.63
N THR A 38 15.91 -2.48 -18.86
CA THR A 38 16.79 -3.54 -19.40
C THR A 38 18.09 -3.65 -18.59
N HIS A 39 18.65 -2.51 -18.20
CA HIS A 39 19.86 -2.46 -17.37
C HIS A 39 19.58 -3.06 -15.99
N PHE A 40 18.50 -2.64 -15.32
CA PHE A 40 18.20 -3.09 -13.97
C PHE A 40 17.78 -4.55 -13.87
N ILE A 41 17.07 -5.10 -14.86
CA ILE A 41 16.76 -6.54 -14.89
C ILE A 41 18.06 -7.36 -14.96
N ARG A 42 19.05 -6.90 -15.76
CA ARG A 42 20.37 -7.55 -15.84
C ARG A 42 21.19 -7.35 -14.57
N GLU A 43 21.11 -6.19 -13.95
CA GLU A 43 21.76 -5.91 -12.65
C GLU A 43 21.20 -6.81 -11.55
N ALA A 44 19.88 -7.01 -11.51
CA ALA A 44 19.22 -7.93 -10.59
C ALA A 44 19.64 -9.38 -10.81
N ALA A 45 19.79 -9.81 -12.07
CA ALA A 45 20.32 -11.14 -12.37
C ALA A 45 21.75 -11.34 -11.84
N ASN A 46 22.60 -10.31 -11.89
CA ASN A 46 23.96 -10.37 -11.33
C ASN A 46 24.00 -10.41 -9.79
N THR A 47 22.88 -10.17 -9.12
CA THR A 47 22.76 -10.24 -7.65
C THR A 47 21.98 -11.47 -7.18
N ASP A 48 21.80 -12.46 -8.06
CA ASP A 48 21.08 -13.72 -7.81
C ASP A 48 19.63 -13.51 -7.34
N VAL A 49 18.96 -12.47 -7.87
CA VAL A 49 17.54 -12.22 -7.61
C VAL A 49 16.68 -13.27 -8.31
N ASP A 50 15.80 -13.93 -7.57
CA ASP A 50 14.84 -14.87 -8.15
C ASP A 50 13.67 -14.15 -8.82
N ILE A 51 13.13 -13.12 -8.17
CA ILE A 51 12.02 -12.30 -8.66
C ILE A 51 12.26 -10.81 -8.44
N LEU A 52 12.09 -10.01 -9.50
CA LEU A 52 12.25 -8.56 -9.51
C LEU A 52 10.90 -7.87 -9.73
N VAL A 53 10.58 -6.92 -8.85
CA VAL A 53 9.45 -6.00 -9.02
C VAL A 53 9.95 -4.65 -9.55
N LEU A 54 9.39 -4.24 -10.69
CA LEU A 54 9.69 -2.97 -11.34
C LEU A 54 8.71 -1.87 -10.90
N PRO A 55 9.13 -0.60 -10.87
CA PRO A 55 8.25 0.52 -10.55
C PRO A 55 7.19 0.71 -11.64
N SER A 56 6.02 1.22 -11.25
CA SER A 56 4.88 1.45 -12.14
C SER A 56 5.15 2.66 -13.07
N LEU A 57 4.97 2.53 -14.39
CA LEU A 57 5.11 3.66 -15.33
C LEU A 57 3.89 4.61 -15.28
N ASP A 58 4.06 5.82 -15.81
CA ASP A 58 2.94 6.74 -16.05
C ASP A 58 1.91 6.10 -17.01
N SER A 59 0.62 6.40 -16.81
CA SER A 59 -0.46 5.75 -17.56
C SER A 59 -0.46 6.07 -19.05
N VAL A 60 -0.08 7.28 -19.44
CA VAL A 60 0.00 7.70 -20.84
C VAL A 60 1.17 6.99 -21.50
N GLU A 61 2.36 7.10 -20.90
CA GLU A 61 3.56 6.48 -21.46
C GLU A 61 3.43 4.96 -21.54
N SER A 62 2.88 4.33 -20.50
CA SER A 62 2.69 2.89 -20.46
C SER A 62 1.71 2.40 -21.53
N SER A 63 0.64 3.14 -21.80
CA SER A 63 -0.40 2.70 -22.73
C SER A 63 -0.04 2.89 -24.19
N ASP A 64 0.71 3.94 -24.52
CA ASP A 64 1.17 4.19 -25.89
C ASP A 64 2.26 3.21 -26.32
N LYS A 65 3.04 2.68 -25.37
CA LYS A 65 4.16 1.76 -25.61
C LYS A 65 3.92 0.34 -25.07
N TYR A 66 2.67 -0.03 -24.79
CA TYR A 66 2.34 -1.29 -24.10
C TYR A 66 2.98 -2.53 -24.76
N ASP A 67 2.81 -2.71 -26.07
CA ASP A 67 3.36 -3.86 -26.79
C ASP A 67 4.89 -3.86 -26.82
N GLU A 68 5.51 -2.69 -26.96
CA GLU A 68 6.97 -2.52 -26.93
C GLU A 68 7.52 -2.89 -25.54
N LEU A 69 6.87 -2.42 -24.48
CA LEU A 69 7.23 -2.72 -23.10
C LEU A 69 7.14 -4.22 -22.79
N VAL A 70 6.04 -4.86 -23.20
CA VAL A 70 5.85 -6.31 -23.02
C VAL A 70 6.94 -7.09 -23.76
N ASP A 71 7.26 -6.71 -25.00
CA ASP A 71 8.31 -7.37 -25.79
C ASP A 71 9.72 -7.19 -25.19
N ILE A 72 10.07 -5.96 -24.77
CA ILE A 72 11.36 -5.65 -24.14
C ILE A 72 11.52 -6.42 -22.83
N ILE A 73 10.50 -6.42 -21.98
CA ILE A 73 10.55 -7.07 -20.66
C ILE A 73 10.60 -8.59 -20.82
N SER A 74 9.76 -9.17 -21.69
CA SER A 74 9.79 -10.60 -22.01
C SER A 74 11.18 -11.04 -22.49
N LYS A 75 11.75 -10.33 -23.47
CA LYS A 75 13.08 -10.64 -24.00
C LYS A 75 14.16 -10.52 -22.93
N THR A 76 14.09 -9.49 -22.10
CA THR A 76 15.10 -9.24 -21.07
C THR A 76 15.00 -10.23 -19.92
N ALA A 77 13.80 -10.54 -19.43
CA ALA A 77 13.55 -11.58 -18.42
C ALA A 77 14.10 -12.92 -18.87
N ARG A 78 13.87 -13.31 -20.14
CA ARG A 78 14.44 -14.51 -20.74
C ARG A 78 15.98 -14.51 -20.78
N GLN A 79 16.58 -13.40 -21.22
CA GLN A 79 18.04 -13.27 -21.29
C GLN A 79 18.69 -13.31 -19.91
N ALA A 80 18.04 -12.70 -18.92
CA ALA A 80 18.50 -12.59 -17.55
C ALA A 80 18.17 -13.83 -16.70
N SER A 81 17.22 -14.67 -17.13
CA SER A 81 16.69 -15.83 -16.38
C SER A 81 16.14 -15.43 -15.00
N VAL A 82 15.40 -14.33 -14.93
CA VAL A 82 14.81 -13.77 -13.70
C VAL A 82 13.30 -13.63 -13.87
N TYR A 83 12.51 -13.91 -12.84
CA TYR A 83 11.07 -13.57 -12.84
C TYR A 83 10.91 -12.05 -12.73
N VAL A 84 10.07 -11.44 -13.57
CA VAL A 84 9.87 -9.99 -13.57
C VAL A 84 8.40 -9.67 -13.42
N ALA A 85 8.06 -8.81 -12.47
CA ALA A 85 6.71 -8.30 -12.28
C ALA A 85 6.66 -6.78 -12.53
N ILE A 86 5.64 -6.35 -13.25
CA ILE A 86 5.45 -4.94 -13.63
C ILE A 86 3.97 -4.57 -13.68
N HIS A 87 3.67 -3.31 -13.38
CA HIS A 87 2.37 -2.69 -13.64
C HIS A 87 2.39 -1.91 -14.95
N LEU A 88 1.43 -2.17 -15.83
CA LEU A 88 1.26 -1.49 -17.11
C LEU A 88 -0.21 -1.07 -17.31
N TYR A 89 -0.40 -0.04 -18.12
CA TYR A 89 -1.69 0.42 -18.61
C TYR A 89 -1.87 -0.01 -20.07
N GLU A 90 -3.03 -0.56 -20.40
CA GLU A 90 -3.40 -1.06 -21.73
C GLU A 90 -4.62 -0.28 -22.25
N LYS A 91 -4.60 0.17 -23.51
CA LYS A 91 -5.78 0.66 -24.22
C LYS A 91 -6.54 -0.53 -24.81
N ALA A 92 -7.48 -1.07 -24.05
CA ALA A 92 -8.27 -2.23 -24.47
C ALA A 92 -9.42 -1.79 -25.39
N ARG A 93 -9.59 -2.48 -26.52
CA ARG A 93 -10.71 -2.22 -27.42
C ARG A 93 -11.99 -2.92 -26.95
N CYS A 94 -13.04 -2.13 -26.85
CA CYS A 94 -14.36 -2.50 -26.35
C CYS A 94 -15.45 -2.36 -27.43
N HIS A 95 -16.64 -2.88 -27.13
CA HIS A 95 -17.79 -2.77 -28.05
C HIS A 95 -18.22 -1.31 -28.25
N LEU A 96 -18.06 -0.47 -27.22
CA LEU A 96 -18.50 0.93 -27.19
C LEU A 96 -17.35 1.95 -27.33
N GLY A 97 -16.10 1.51 -27.51
CA GLY A 97 -14.95 2.41 -27.57
C GLY A 97 -13.64 1.75 -27.16
N HIS A 98 -12.74 2.53 -26.55
CA HIS A 98 -11.56 2.02 -25.88
C HIS A 98 -11.70 2.27 -24.37
N GLU A 99 -11.18 1.35 -23.56
CA GLU A 99 -11.10 1.49 -22.12
C GLU A 99 -9.65 1.35 -21.67
N MET A 100 -9.28 2.15 -20.67
CA MET A 100 -7.99 2.04 -20.02
C MET A 100 -8.05 0.93 -18.98
N VAL A 101 -7.15 -0.05 -19.12
CA VAL A 101 -7.05 -1.21 -18.24
C VAL A 101 -5.70 -1.20 -17.54
N ARG A 102 -5.73 -1.26 -16.22
CA ARG A 102 -4.56 -1.47 -15.37
C ARG A 102 -4.24 -2.96 -15.35
N SER A 103 -2.98 -3.33 -15.56
CA SER A 103 -2.53 -4.73 -15.67
C SER A 103 -1.23 -4.97 -14.92
N ASN A 104 -1.26 -5.87 -13.93
CA ASN A 104 -0.05 -6.43 -13.35
C ASN A 104 0.31 -7.68 -14.14
N LEU A 105 1.50 -7.70 -14.71
CA LEU A 105 2.03 -8.82 -15.49
C LEU A 105 3.20 -9.45 -14.76
N VAL A 106 3.26 -10.78 -14.78
CA VAL A 106 4.43 -11.53 -14.31
C VAL A 106 5.00 -12.35 -15.45
N PHE A 107 6.27 -12.11 -15.76
CA PHE A 107 7.08 -12.84 -16.72
C PHE A 107 7.93 -13.87 -15.98
N ASP A 108 7.99 -15.09 -16.49
CA ASP A 108 8.87 -16.13 -15.97
C ASP A 108 10.31 -16.00 -16.50
N ARG A 109 11.19 -16.91 -16.08
CA ARG A 109 12.59 -16.96 -16.53
C ARG A 109 12.75 -17.23 -18.04
N LYS A 110 11.70 -17.67 -18.74
CA LYS A 110 11.68 -17.86 -20.20
C LYS A 110 11.11 -16.64 -20.92
N GLY A 111 10.65 -15.64 -20.19
CA GLY A 111 9.98 -14.44 -20.73
C GLY A 111 8.51 -14.67 -21.06
N ASP A 112 7.91 -15.79 -20.64
CA ASP A 112 6.49 -16.08 -20.85
C ASP A 112 5.66 -15.37 -19.78
N ILE A 113 4.52 -14.79 -20.15
CA ILE A 113 3.58 -14.22 -19.19
C ILE A 113 2.84 -15.36 -18.49
N ILE A 114 3.02 -15.49 -17.18
CA ILE A 114 2.48 -16.60 -16.37
C ILE A 114 1.40 -16.18 -15.38
N ALA A 115 1.28 -14.88 -15.10
CA ALA A 115 0.16 -14.32 -14.35
C ALA A 115 -0.20 -12.94 -14.87
N VAL A 116 -1.50 -12.66 -14.88
CA VAL A 116 -2.08 -11.38 -15.29
C VAL A 116 -3.19 -11.02 -14.32
N TYR A 117 -3.10 -9.85 -13.71
CA TYR A 117 -4.12 -9.31 -12.81
C TYR A 117 -4.58 -7.96 -13.32
N ARG A 118 -5.85 -7.84 -13.70
CA ARG A 118 -6.40 -6.68 -14.43
C ARG A 118 -7.48 -5.97 -13.64
N LYS A 119 -7.54 -4.65 -13.76
CA LYS A 119 -8.64 -3.84 -13.25
C LYS A 119 -8.95 -2.69 -14.20
N PRO A 120 -10.20 -2.22 -14.24
CA PRO A 120 -10.49 -0.99 -14.95
C PRO A 120 -9.78 0.21 -14.29
N GLN A 121 -9.48 1.22 -15.09
CA GLN A 121 -8.94 2.49 -14.57
C GLN A 121 -9.99 3.31 -13.83
N ASN A 122 -11.25 3.23 -14.26
CA ASN A 122 -12.37 4.01 -13.72
C ASN A 122 -13.59 3.13 -13.44
N SER A 123 -14.55 3.70 -12.71
CA SER A 123 -15.78 3.05 -12.26
C SER A 123 -16.79 2.77 -13.36
N ASN A 124 -16.70 3.48 -14.49
CA ASN A 124 -17.67 3.44 -15.58
C ASN A 124 -17.30 2.43 -16.68
N ALA A 125 -16.27 1.62 -16.45
CA ALA A 125 -15.79 0.61 -17.37
C ALA A 125 -16.81 -0.54 -17.53
N ASN A 126 -17.00 -1.01 -18.76
CA ASN A 126 -17.95 -2.05 -19.13
C ASN A 126 -17.28 -3.34 -19.65
N CYS A 127 -15.98 -3.32 -19.96
CA CYS A 127 -15.29 -4.50 -20.50
C CYS A 127 -14.44 -5.25 -19.50
N THR A 128 -13.93 -4.57 -18.47
CA THR A 128 -13.02 -5.17 -17.48
C THR A 128 -13.64 -5.10 -16.11
N THR A 129 -13.73 -6.25 -15.44
CA THR A 129 -14.22 -6.35 -14.06
C THR A 129 -13.03 -6.48 -13.11
N SER A 130 -13.14 -5.88 -11.94
CA SER A 130 -12.16 -6.09 -10.87
C SER A 130 -12.27 -7.52 -10.35
N PRO A 131 -11.15 -8.28 -10.27
CA PRO A 131 -11.13 -9.59 -9.64
C PRO A 131 -11.58 -9.51 -8.19
N SER A 132 -12.07 -10.62 -7.66
CA SER A 132 -12.37 -10.79 -6.23
C SER A 132 -11.25 -11.53 -5.50
N GLU A 133 -10.23 -12.02 -6.22
CA GLU A 133 -9.17 -12.86 -5.69
C GLU A 133 -7.85 -12.56 -6.38
N PRO A 134 -6.70 -12.78 -5.70
CA PRO A 134 -5.39 -12.64 -6.32
C PRO A 134 -5.22 -13.57 -7.53
N ALA A 135 -4.55 -13.08 -8.58
CA ALA A 135 -4.01 -14.00 -9.59
C ALA A 135 -2.84 -14.76 -8.99
N THR A 136 -2.70 -16.06 -9.24
CA THR A 136 -1.64 -16.88 -8.63
C THR A 136 -0.75 -17.55 -9.66
N PHE A 137 0.53 -17.73 -9.32
CA PHE A 137 1.48 -18.52 -10.08
C PHE A 137 2.45 -19.24 -9.15
N THR A 138 3.03 -20.35 -9.63
CA THR A 138 4.02 -21.12 -8.87
C THR A 138 5.34 -21.11 -9.62
N THR A 139 6.43 -20.82 -8.90
CA THR A 139 7.77 -20.71 -9.46
C THR A 139 8.49 -22.05 -9.51
N ASP A 140 9.55 -22.12 -10.31
CA ASP A 140 10.45 -23.27 -10.40
C ASP A 140 11.23 -23.53 -9.09
N PHE A 141 11.37 -22.51 -8.24
CA PHE A 141 11.89 -22.62 -6.88
C PHE A 141 10.80 -22.96 -5.84
N GLY A 142 9.60 -23.35 -6.25
CA GLY A 142 8.59 -23.94 -5.37
C GLY A 142 7.89 -22.93 -4.44
N VAL A 143 7.72 -21.69 -4.89
CA VAL A 143 6.93 -20.68 -4.17
C VAL A 143 5.69 -20.35 -4.98
N THR A 144 4.54 -20.35 -4.31
CA THR A 144 3.30 -19.82 -4.89
C THR A 144 3.15 -18.36 -4.50
N PHE A 145 3.07 -17.49 -5.50
CA PHE A 145 2.82 -16.07 -5.34
C PHE A 145 1.39 -15.73 -5.71
N GLY A 146 0.83 -14.76 -5.00
CA GLY A 146 -0.34 -14.01 -5.43
C GLY A 146 0.08 -12.67 -6.03
N VAL A 147 -0.69 -12.17 -6.99
CA VAL A 147 -0.48 -10.90 -7.68
C VAL A 147 -1.74 -10.07 -7.48
N MET A 148 -1.57 -8.87 -6.94
CA MET A 148 -2.65 -7.90 -6.69
C MET A 148 -2.15 -6.48 -6.92
N MET A 149 -3.07 -5.52 -6.95
CA MET A 149 -2.70 -4.10 -6.96
C MET A 149 -2.55 -3.57 -5.54
N GLU A 150 -1.78 -2.50 -5.37
CA GLU A 150 -1.51 -1.90 -4.06
C GLU A 150 -2.80 -1.50 -3.30
N GLU A 151 -3.83 -1.02 -4.01
CA GLU A 151 -5.15 -0.69 -3.44
C GLU A 151 -5.88 -1.90 -2.81
N ASP A 152 -5.58 -3.12 -3.26
CA ASP A 152 -6.25 -4.35 -2.79
C ASP A 152 -5.92 -4.69 -1.34
N LEU A 153 -4.78 -4.20 -0.81
CA LEU A 153 -4.44 -4.43 0.60
C LEU A 153 -5.52 -3.89 1.55
N ALA A 154 -6.07 -2.72 1.24
CA ALA A 154 -7.13 -2.12 2.04
C ALA A 154 -8.46 -2.86 1.90
N LEU A 155 -8.71 -3.47 0.74
CA LEU A 155 -9.99 -4.11 0.42
C LEU A 155 -10.05 -5.57 0.81
N TYR A 156 -8.91 -6.28 0.78
CA TYR A 156 -8.87 -7.72 1.00
C TYR A 156 -8.39 -8.04 2.42
N ASP A 157 -8.94 -9.14 2.94
CA ASP A 157 -8.59 -9.76 4.21
C ASP A 157 -8.06 -11.18 3.98
N GLU A 158 -7.58 -11.84 5.04
CA GLU A 158 -6.92 -13.15 4.98
C GLU A 158 -7.72 -14.21 4.18
N GLU A 159 -9.05 -14.19 4.25
CA GLU A 159 -9.93 -15.12 3.53
C GLU A 159 -9.72 -15.08 2.00
N HIS A 160 -9.39 -13.90 1.44
CA HIS A 160 -9.16 -13.72 0.01
C HIS A 160 -7.82 -14.30 -0.43
N LEU A 161 -6.87 -14.47 0.49
CA LEU A 161 -5.51 -14.92 0.16
C LEU A 161 -5.45 -16.42 -0.13
N LYS A 162 -6.46 -17.19 0.26
CA LYS A 162 -6.51 -18.66 0.05
C LYS A 162 -5.23 -19.39 0.49
N GLY A 163 -4.59 -18.89 1.55
CA GLY A 163 -3.36 -19.46 2.11
C GLY A 163 -2.06 -19.05 1.40
N VAL A 164 -2.10 -18.12 0.44
CA VAL A 164 -0.90 -17.56 -0.18
C VAL A 164 -0.08 -16.78 0.85
N LYS A 165 1.22 -17.06 0.92
CA LYS A 165 2.17 -16.43 1.86
C LYS A 165 3.17 -15.48 1.22
N ASN A 166 3.14 -15.33 -0.10
CA ASN A 166 4.02 -14.43 -0.84
C ASN A 166 3.20 -13.66 -1.86
N LEU A 167 3.25 -12.33 -1.80
CA LEU A 167 2.50 -11.46 -2.69
C LEU A 167 3.43 -10.52 -3.44
N VAL A 168 3.12 -10.33 -4.71
CA VAL A 168 3.67 -9.27 -5.54
C VAL A 168 2.61 -8.18 -5.68
N LEU A 169 2.98 -6.96 -5.31
CA LEU A 169 2.10 -5.80 -5.33
C LEU A 169 2.68 -4.70 -6.21
N THR A 170 1.92 -4.27 -7.20
CA THR A 170 2.32 -3.18 -8.11
C THR A 170 1.11 -2.31 -8.44
N GLY A 171 1.33 -1.15 -9.08
CA GLY A 171 0.27 -0.20 -9.37
C GLY A 171 0.10 0.79 -8.24
N ASP A 172 1.11 1.66 -8.11
CA ASP A 172 1.25 2.68 -7.05
C ASP A 172 -0.10 3.36 -6.76
N TRP A 173 -0.56 3.30 -5.51
CA TRP A 173 -1.84 3.88 -5.11
C TRP A 173 -1.70 4.83 -3.92
N GLN A 174 -2.26 6.03 -4.06
CA GLN A 174 -2.46 6.96 -2.95
C GLN A 174 -3.95 7.03 -2.64
N SER A 175 -4.31 6.68 -1.40
CA SER A 175 -5.68 6.78 -0.91
C SER A 175 -5.93 8.12 -0.23
N GLU A 176 -7.16 8.62 -0.30
CA GLU A 176 -7.66 9.71 0.56
C GLU A 176 -7.62 9.31 2.04
N LEU A 177 -7.71 8.02 2.33
CA LEU A 177 -7.51 7.45 3.66
C LEU A 177 -6.02 7.19 3.85
N SER A 178 -5.32 8.13 4.46
CA SER A 178 -3.86 8.18 4.45
C SER A 178 -3.26 6.90 5.03
N PHE A 179 -3.78 6.42 6.16
CA PHE A 179 -3.34 5.18 6.81
C PHE A 179 -3.63 3.90 6.01
N LEU A 180 -4.49 3.96 4.99
CA LEU A 180 -4.77 2.86 4.06
C LEU A 180 -4.11 3.06 2.69
N SER A 181 -3.29 4.11 2.53
CA SER A 181 -2.37 4.23 1.40
C SER A 181 -1.36 3.09 1.43
N ALA A 182 -1.05 2.49 0.30
CA ALA A 182 -0.37 1.19 0.28
C ALA A 182 1.03 1.24 0.91
N ALA A 183 1.81 2.28 0.63
CA ALA A 183 3.13 2.46 1.25
C ALA A 183 3.04 2.66 2.78
N GLN A 184 1.93 3.18 3.31
CA GLN A 184 1.71 3.29 4.75
C GLN A 184 1.18 2.01 5.36
N PHE A 185 0.34 1.28 4.62
CA PHE A 185 -0.41 0.16 5.15
C PHE A 185 0.32 -1.18 4.99
N ALA A 186 1.13 -1.36 3.94
CA ALA A 186 1.86 -2.59 3.64
C ALA A 186 2.71 -3.15 4.80
N PRO A 187 3.50 -2.35 5.54
CA PRO A 187 4.29 -2.88 6.65
C PRO A 187 3.40 -3.53 7.72
N SER A 188 2.29 -2.86 8.05
CA SER A 188 1.34 -3.31 9.06
C SER A 188 0.57 -4.54 8.60
N TRP A 189 0.11 -4.53 7.35
CA TRP A 189 -0.62 -5.64 6.77
C TRP A 189 0.24 -6.91 6.67
N SER A 190 1.50 -6.78 6.22
CA SER A 190 2.50 -7.86 6.19
C SER A 190 2.71 -8.46 7.57
N TYR A 191 2.89 -7.59 8.57
CA TYR A 191 3.11 -7.99 9.96
C TYR A 191 1.92 -8.77 10.53
N THR A 192 0.70 -8.24 10.41
CA THR A 192 -0.49 -8.88 10.98
C THR A 192 -0.80 -10.22 10.32
N ASN A 193 -0.72 -10.30 8.98
CA ASN A 193 -1.07 -11.53 8.23
C ASN A 193 0.08 -12.56 8.16
N ASN A 194 1.29 -12.17 8.56
CA ASN A 194 2.52 -12.93 8.37
C ASN A 194 2.66 -13.43 6.91
N VAL A 195 2.66 -12.48 5.98
CA VAL A 195 2.73 -12.71 4.54
C VAL A 195 3.86 -11.84 3.99
N ASN A 196 4.70 -12.40 3.12
CA ASN A 196 5.75 -11.64 2.46
C ASN A 196 5.15 -10.75 1.38
N LEU A 197 5.52 -9.47 1.37
CA LEU A 197 5.15 -8.52 0.34
C LEU A 197 6.40 -8.07 -0.42
N VAL A 198 6.36 -8.18 -1.73
CA VAL A 198 7.33 -7.56 -2.64
C VAL A 198 6.58 -6.51 -3.43
N SER A 199 6.74 -5.24 -3.05
CA SER A 199 6.00 -4.11 -3.62
C SER A 199 6.92 -3.02 -4.17
N THR A 200 6.38 -2.09 -4.94
CA THR A 200 7.12 -0.89 -5.39
C THR A 200 7.53 -0.01 -4.22
N SER A 201 6.80 -0.09 -3.10
CA SER A 201 7.08 0.60 -1.84
C SER A 201 8.11 -0.09 -0.93
N GLY A 202 8.46 -1.37 -1.17
CA GLY A 202 9.49 -2.07 -0.39
C GLY A 202 9.35 -3.59 -0.35
N ILE A 203 10.24 -4.23 0.41
CA ILE A 203 10.19 -5.68 0.67
C ILE A 203 9.88 -5.91 2.15
N TYR A 204 8.77 -6.57 2.44
CA TYR A 204 8.31 -6.86 3.81
C TYR A 204 8.26 -8.37 4.03
N SER A 205 8.97 -8.86 5.05
CA SER A 205 9.08 -10.30 5.34
C SER A 205 8.15 -10.71 6.48
N GLY A 206 6.84 -10.70 6.25
CA GLY A 206 5.86 -11.08 7.26
C GLY A 206 6.03 -10.26 8.55
N LYS A 207 6.19 -10.95 9.69
CA LYS A 207 6.41 -10.30 11.01
C LYS A 207 7.81 -9.74 11.19
N ALA A 208 8.80 -10.20 10.42
CA ALA A 208 10.14 -9.63 10.50
C ALA A 208 10.22 -8.18 10.01
N GLY A 209 9.21 -7.71 9.27
CA GLY A 209 9.09 -6.32 8.85
C GLY A 209 9.90 -5.99 7.61
N LEU A 210 10.21 -4.71 7.44
CA LEU A 210 10.90 -4.17 6.25
C LEU A 210 12.33 -4.73 6.14
N LYS A 211 12.67 -5.26 4.97
CA LYS A 211 14.04 -5.61 4.60
C LYS A 211 14.64 -4.41 3.84
N SER A 212 15.41 -3.61 4.57
CA SER A 212 16.07 -2.43 4.01
C SER A 212 17.33 -2.80 3.22
N GLY A 213 17.58 -2.07 2.13
CA GLY A 213 18.82 -2.13 1.36
C GLY A 213 19.29 -0.73 0.98
N SER A 214 20.54 -0.61 0.57
CA SER A 214 21.11 0.64 0.07
C SER A 214 21.13 0.65 -1.46
N GLY A 215 20.82 1.81 -2.06
CA GLY A 215 20.84 1.99 -3.51
C GLY A 215 19.46 1.86 -4.16
N ARG A 216 19.45 1.85 -5.50
CA ARG A 216 18.21 1.83 -6.30
C ARG A 216 17.61 0.43 -6.39
N LEU A 217 18.45 -0.60 -6.41
CA LEU A 217 18.02 -2.00 -6.38
C LEU A 217 18.15 -2.51 -4.95
N VAL A 218 17.01 -2.71 -4.28
CA VAL A 218 16.94 -3.32 -2.96
C VAL A 218 16.75 -4.82 -3.15
N VAL A 219 17.64 -5.63 -2.58
CA VAL A 219 17.58 -7.10 -2.64
C VAL A 219 17.51 -7.67 -1.23
N ALA A 220 16.63 -8.64 -1.01
CA ALA A 220 16.49 -9.31 0.27
C ALA A 220 16.21 -10.81 0.11
N ASP A 221 16.77 -11.58 1.03
CA ASP A 221 16.45 -13.00 1.23
C ASP A 221 15.18 -13.11 2.09
N LEU A 222 14.21 -13.91 1.62
CA LEU A 222 12.90 -14.11 2.26
C LEU A 222 12.63 -15.59 2.51
N LEU A 223 12.13 -15.93 3.70
CA LEU A 223 11.64 -17.29 3.98
C LEU A 223 10.29 -17.51 3.30
N LYS A 224 10.13 -18.64 2.60
CA LYS A 224 8.96 -18.94 1.77
C LYS A 224 7.62 -18.93 2.50
N ASN A 225 7.63 -19.19 3.81
CA ASN A 225 6.44 -19.32 4.65
C ASN A 225 6.27 -18.15 5.64
N GLY A 226 6.98 -17.03 5.41
CA GLY A 226 7.03 -15.90 6.32
C GLY A 226 8.00 -16.11 7.49
N GLU A 227 8.44 -15.01 8.10
CA GLU A 227 9.28 -14.98 9.30
C GLU A 227 8.43 -14.61 10.52
N ASN A 228 8.53 -15.38 11.61
CA ASN A 228 7.76 -15.13 12.83
C ASN A 228 8.46 -14.17 13.81
N GLU A 229 9.78 -14.04 13.72
CA GLU A 229 10.58 -13.21 14.61
C GLU A 229 10.57 -11.75 14.14
N VAL A 230 10.18 -10.83 15.03
CA VAL A 230 10.10 -9.40 14.70
C VAL A 230 11.50 -8.79 14.65
N SER A 231 11.99 -8.52 13.45
CA SER A 231 13.29 -7.89 13.22
C SER A 231 13.20 -6.37 13.03
N ALA A 232 12.04 -5.87 12.61
CA ALA A 232 11.75 -4.45 12.49
C ALA A 232 10.29 -4.17 12.89
N VAL A 233 10.07 -3.07 13.61
CA VAL A 233 8.71 -2.56 13.89
C VAL A 233 8.03 -2.23 12.56
N PRO A 234 6.75 -2.60 12.33
CA PRO A 234 6.00 -2.29 11.11
C PRO A 234 5.74 -0.79 11.02
N SER A 235 6.78 -0.05 10.67
CA SER A 235 6.84 1.41 10.74
C SER A 235 7.36 1.99 9.43
N ILE A 236 6.97 3.25 9.18
CA ILE A 236 7.40 4.00 8.00
C ILE A 236 8.40 5.08 8.45
N SER A 237 9.61 5.06 7.88
CA SER A 237 10.63 6.10 8.05
C SER A 237 10.44 7.21 7.00
N THR A 238 9.72 8.28 7.33
CA THR A 238 9.37 9.36 6.37
C THR A 238 10.48 10.44 6.24
N PRO A 239 10.59 11.15 5.09
CA PRO A 239 9.60 12.13 4.59
C PRO A 239 9.20 11.82 3.14
N VAL A 240 8.16 11.02 2.94
CA VAL A 240 7.46 11.02 1.64
C VAL A 240 6.29 11.96 1.80
N ASN A 241 5.99 12.75 0.76
CA ASN A 241 4.81 13.61 0.64
C ASN A 241 3.53 12.75 0.62
N PHE A 242 3.25 12.08 1.73
CA PHE A 242 1.96 11.46 1.94
C PHE A 242 0.98 12.54 2.34
N LEU A 243 -0.26 12.37 1.88
CA LEU A 243 -1.37 13.13 2.43
C LEU A 243 -1.39 12.86 3.94
N ALA A 244 -1.51 13.93 4.71
CA ALA A 244 -1.76 13.81 6.13
C ALA A 244 -3.21 13.39 6.32
N GLU A 245 -3.47 12.55 7.32
CA GLU A 245 -4.83 12.15 7.66
C GLU A 245 -5.68 13.38 8.02
N ASP A 246 -6.88 13.48 7.46
CA ASP A 246 -7.83 14.53 7.85
C ASP A 246 -8.45 14.21 9.20
N LEU A 247 -7.84 14.74 10.26
CA LEU A 247 -8.30 14.57 11.63
C LEU A 247 -9.57 15.38 11.96
N ASN A 248 -10.10 16.21 11.04
CA ASN A 248 -11.34 16.97 11.31
C ASN A 248 -12.57 16.07 11.50
N LEU A 249 -12.54 14.85 10.94
CA LEU A 249 -13.58 13.85 11.10
C LEU A 249 -13.50 13.10 12.44
N TYR A 250 -12.43 13.30 13.21
CA TYR A 250 -12.15 12.58 14.45
C TYR A 250 -12.62 13.37 15.66
N VAL A 251 -12.96 12.65 16.73
CA VAL A 251 -13.00 13.27 18.06
C VAL A 251 -11.58 13.26 18.60
N MET A 252 -11.05 14.46 18.90
CA MET A 252 -9.67 14.63 19.32
C MET A 252 -9.56 15.42 20.62
N LYS A 253 -8.52 15.09 21.40
CA LYS A 253 -8.10 15.83 22.59
C LYS A 253 -6.59 16.03 22.53
N GLN A 254 -6.13 17.24 22.81
CA GLN A 254 -4.71 17.54 22.88
C GLN A 254 -4.06 16.75 24.03
N LEU A 255 -2.84 16.26 23.79
CA LEU A 255 -2.04 15.57 24.79
C LEU A 255 -1.67 16.53 25.94
N ASP A 256 -1.93 16.12 27.19
CA ASP A 256 -1.51 16.86 28.37
C ASP A 256 -0.05 16.51 28.70
N LEU A 257 0.88 17.37 28.28
CA LEU A 257 2.31 17.15 28.47
C LEU A 257 2.71 17.10 29.94
N GLN A 258 2.09 17.94 30.78
CA GLN A 258 2.43 18.00 32.21
C GLN A 258 1.99 16.73 32.93
N ALA A 259 0.77 16.25 32.64
CA ALA A 259 0.29 14.98 33.16
C ALA A 259 1.13 13.80 32.62
N SER A 260 1.50 13.84 31.33
CA SER A 260 2.28 12.78 30.69
C SER A 260 3.66 12.57 31.29
N ALA A 261 4.29 13.59 31.88
CA ALA A 261 5.57 13.44 32.56
C ALA A 261 5.52 12.49 33.78
N ASN A 262 4.33 12.27 34.33
CA ASN A 262 4.09 11.31 35.43
C ASN A 262 3.40 10.02 34.94
N GLY A 263 3.02 9.95 33.66
CA GLY A 263 2.17 8.90 33.11
C GLY A 263 0.70 9.16 33.44
N TYR A 264 -0.15 9.17 32.42
CA TYR A 264 -1.59 9.34 32.60
C TYR A 264 -2.39 8.53 31.56
N THR A 265 -3.66 8.30 31.89
CA THR A 265 -4.61 7.63 31.02
C THR A 265 -5.70 8.60 30.59
N GLU A 266 -6.10 8.54 29.33
CA GLU A 266 -7.19 9.31 28.75
C GLU A 266 -8.05 8.41 27.87
N THR A 267 -9.37 8.63 27.88
CA THR A 267 -10.30 7.87 27.03
C THR A 267 -11.01 8.81 26.07
N ILE A 268 -10.87 8.55 24.78
CA ILE A 268 -11.51 9.32 23.71
C ILE A 268 -12.52 8.43 23.00
N CYS A 269 -13.77 8.88 22.89
CA CYS A 269 -14.83 8.12 22.26
C CYS A 269 -15.39 8.87 21.05
N HIS A 270 -15.62 8.13 19.96
CA HIS A 270 -16.41 8.60 18.82
C HIS A 270 -17.55 7.60 18.57
N ARG A 271 -18.79 8.07 18.73
CA ARG A 271 -20.00 7.24 18.73
C ARG A 271 -19.88 6.14 19.81
N SER A 272 -20.09 4.88 19.46
CA SER A 272 -20.01 3.72 20.35
C SER A 272 -18.59 3.15 20.54
N PHE A 273 -17.58 3.73 19.89
CA PHE A 273 -16.20 3.24 19.91
C PHE A 273 -15.32 4.14 20.79
N CYS A 274 -14.54 3.55 21.68
CA CYS A 274 -13.70 4.25 22.64
C CYS A 274 -12.27 3.72 22.62
N CYS A 275 -11.32 4.65 22.63
CA CYS A 275 -9.89 4.41 22.67
C CYS A 275 -9.33 4.85 24.02
N GLU A 276 -8.72 3.92 24.75
CA GLU A 276 -7.97 4.20 25.97
C GLU A 276 -6.49 4.40 25.62
N PHE A 277 -5.98 5.59 25.93
CA PHE A 277 -4.58 5.98 25.72
C PHE A 277 -3.90 6.07 27.06
N TYR A 278 -2.79 5.36 27.23
CA TYR A 278 -1.83 5.61 28.30
C TYR A 278 -0.57 6.23 27.69
N VAL A 279 -0.15 7.37 28.22
CA VAL A 279 1.03 8.10 27.71
C VAL A 279 1.92 8.52 28.86
N LYS A 280 3.20 8.15 28.75
CA LYS A 280 4.28 8.59 29.65
C LYS A 280 5.43 9.17 28.83
N THR A 281 5.77 10.43 29.07
CA THR A 281 6.86 11.15 28.41
C THR A 281 8.02 11.40 29.37
N ALA A 282 9.20 11.68 28.83
CA ALA A 282 10.33 12.10 29.64
C ALA A 282 10.07 13.49 30.28
N LYS A 283 10.57 13.72 31.50
CA LYS A 283 10.27 14.94 32.29
C LYS A 283 10.77 16.27 31.72
N ASP A 284 11.69 16.25 30.75
CA ASP A 284 12.34 17.45 30.22
C ASP A 284 11.67 18.05 28.96
N VAL A 285 10.42 17.70 28.65
CA VAL A 285 9.70 18.25 27.49
C VAL A 285 9.32 19.72 27.75
N LYS A 286 10.08 20.64 27.14
CA LYS A 286 9.95 22.11 27.33
C LYS A 286 9.05 22.82 26.30
N THR A 287 8.53 22.11 25.31
CA THR A 287 7.80 22.70 24.18
C THR A 287 6.31 22.37 24.23
N GLU A 288 5.48 23.32 23.80
CA GLU A 288 4.08 23.08 23.42
C GLU A 288 4.05 22.17 22.18
N SER A 289 4.24 20.86 22.36
CA SER A 289 4.12 19.91 21.28
C SER A 289 2.65 19.58 21.03
N ALA A 290 2.17 19.81 19.81
CA ALA A 290 0.80 19.56 19.38
C ALA A 290 0.57 18.09 19.01
N TYR A 291 0.69 17.20 20.00
CA TYR A 291 0.17 15.83 19.85
C TYR A 291 -1.31 15.80 20.21
N ASN A 292 -2.06 15.03 19.45
CA ASN A 292 -3.47 14.81 19.65
C ASN A 292 -3.75 13.33 19.82
N LEU A 293 -4.61 13.02 20.79
CA LEU A 293 -5.25 11.73 20.97
C LEU A 293 -6.57 11.76 20.22
N ALA A 294 -6.79 10.85 19.28
CA ALA A 294 -7.94 10.89 18.40
C ALA A 294 -8.61 9.52 18.26
N ALA A 295 -9.94 9.53 18.19
CA ALA A 295 -10.77 8.36 17.92
C ALA A 295 -11.71 8.60 16.74
N PHE A 296 -11.87 7.60 15.88
CA PHE A 296 -12.79 7.61 14.75
C PHE A 296 -13.55 6.28 14.65
N ASN A 297 -14.78 6.36 14.14
CA ASN A 297 -15.68 5.23 13.93
C ASN A 297 -16.70 5.62 12.88
N GLY A 298 -16.52 5.12 11.65
CA GLY A 298 -17.39 5.46 10.54
C GLY A 298 -16.97 4.80 9.23
N VAL A 299 -17.80 5.00 8.21
CA VAL A 299 -17.57 4.50 6.84
C VAL A 299 -17.02 5.64 6.01
N ARG A 300 -16.00 5.36 5.21
CA ARG A 300 -15.38 6.34 4.32
C ARG A 300 -15.25 5.79 2.90
N PRO A 301 -15.39 6.63 1.88
CA PRO A 301 -15.12 6.23 0.51
C PRO A 301 -13.66 5.80 0.39
N PHE A 302 -13.41 4.79 -0.44
CA PHE A 302 -12.08 4.29 -0.76
C PHE A 302 -12.02 3.99 -2.25
N GLY A 303 -11.31 4.85 -2.99
CA GLY A 303 -11.36 4.82 -4.45
C GLY A 303 -12.77 5.13 -4.98
N ALA A 304 -13.00 4.84 -6.27
CA ALA A 304 -14.24 5.25 -6.93
C ALA A 304 -15.48 4.45 -6.50
N ASN A 305 -15.31 3.19 -6.11
CA ASN A 305 -16.44 2.23 -5.98
C ASN A 305 -16.49 1.48 -4.65
N HIS A 306 -15.58 1.76 -3.72
CA HIS A 306 -15.53 1.02 -2.46
C HIS A 306 -15.77 1.94 -1.29
N ASN A 307 -16.29 1.36 -0.22
CA ASN A 307 -16.44 1.99 1.07
C ASN A 307 -15.79 1.09 2.10
N VAL A 308 -15.04 1.68 3.02
CA VAL A 308 -14.37 0.95 4.08
C VAL A 308 -14.86 1.50 5.42
N ALA A 309 -15.44 0.63 6.23
CA ALA A 309 -15.73 0.95 7.62
C ALA A 309 -14.42 0.90 8.40
N THR A 310 -14.14 1.96 9.14
CA THR A 310 -12.92 2.09 9.91
C THR A 310 -13.21 2.48 11.35
N GLN A 311 -12.52 1.81 12.27
CA GLN A 311 -12.40 2.17 13.67
C GLN A 311 -10.93 2.52 13.89
N ILE A 312 -10.62 3.72 14.37
CA ILE A 312 -9.24 4.21 14.44
C ILE A 312 -9.00 4.83 15.80
N CYS A 313 -7.92 4.41 16.45
CA CYS A 313 -7.33 5.07 17.61
C CYS A 313 -5.95 5.57 17.22
N VAL A 314 -5.65 6.85 17.35
CA VAL A 314 -4.33 7.37 16.96
C VAL A 314 -3.85 8.49 17.87
N LEU A 315 -2.59 8.39 18.27
CA LEU A 315 -1.78 9.49 18.77
C LEU A 315 -1.00 10.05 17.58
N SER A 316 -1.27 11.30 17.23
CA SER A 316 -0.70 11.96 16.04
C SER A 316 -0.06 13.28 16.45
N GLY A 317 1.15 13.53 15.98
CA GLY A 317 1.87 14.79 16.14
C GLY A 317 2.53 15.26 14.85
N PHE A 318 2.72 16.57 14.71
CA PHE A 318 3.36 17.16 13.53
C PHE A 318 4.89 17.15 13.61
N GLU A 319 5.45 17.15 14.83
CA GLU A 319 6.89 17.18 15.07
C GLU A 319 7.32 16.11 16.05
N SER A 320 8.43 15.45 15.73
CA SER A 320 8.92 14.26 16.40
C SER A 320 9.91 14.59 17.52
N ASN A 321 9.59 15.54 18.41
CA ASN A 321 10.54 16.04 19.42
C ASN A 321 10.32 15.47 20.83
N ILE A 322 9.27 14.65 21.02
CA ILE A 322 8.97 14.03 22.30
C ILE A 322 9.67 12.67 22.41
N ASN A 323 10.24 12.43 23.59
CA ASN A 323 10.67 11.09 24.02
C ASN A 323 9.56 10.44 24.85
N PHE A 324 9.00 9.36 24.33
CA PHE A 324 7.97 8.58 25.02
C PHE A 324 8.63 7.43 25.78
N GLU A 325 8.52 7.45 27.10
CA GLU A 325 8.94 6.32 27.94
C GLU A 325 8.00 5.12 27.72
N ARG A 326 6.69 5.38 27.59
CA ARG A 326 5.69 4.37 27.26
C ARG A 326 4.46 5.01 26.59
N ILE A 327 3.99 4.39 25.52
CA ILE A 327 2.69 4.65 24.89
C ILE A 327 1.95 3.33 24.85
N SER A 328 0.68 3.33 25.26
CA SER A 328 -0.20 2.17 25.10
C SER A 328 -1.57 2.64 24.63
N ILE A 329 -2.12 1.94 23.65
CA ILE A 329 -3.47 2.16 23.13
C ILE A 329 -4.24 0.86 23.26
N ALA A 330 -5.40 0.92 23.91
CA ALA A 330 -6.31 -0.21 24.02
C ALA A 330 -7.72 0.17 23.57
N ALA A 331 -8.36 -0.71 22.80
CA ALA A 331 -9.75 -0.52 22.38
C ALA A 331 -10.41 -1.86 22.06
N ASN A 332 -11.75 -1.87 22.09
CA ASN A 332 -12.56 -3.01 21.68
C ASN A 332 -13.11 -2.77 20.27
N PHE A 333 -12.56 -3.50 19.30
CA PHE A 333 -12.94 -3.43 17.90
C PHE A 333 -14.08 -4.40 17.59
N THR A 334 -14.85 -4.07 16.56
CA THR A 334 -15.92 -4.95 16.06
C THR A 334 -15.31 -6.24 15.52
N LYS A 335 -15.92 -7.39 15.82
CA LYS A 335 -15.40 -8.73 15.46
C LYS A 335 -15.19 -8.98 13.96
N GLN A 336 -15.85 -8.22 13.10
CA GLN A 336 -15.72 -8.32 11.63
C GLN A 336 -14.64 -7.39 11.08
N SER A 337 -13.98 -6.62 11.93
CA SER A 337 -12.88 -5.75 11.51
C SER A 337 -11.55 -6.50 11.60
N SER A 338 -10.67 -6.32 10.63
CA SER A 338 -9.28 -6.74 10.72
C SER A 338 -8.46 -5.60 11.31
N GLN A 339 -7.64 -5.84 12.34
CA GLN A 339 -6.87 -4.77 13.02
C GLN A 339 -5.37 -4.78 12.71
N TYR A 340 -4.82 -3.57 12.62
CA TYR A 340 -3.48 -3.31 12.14
C TYR A 340 -2.82 -2.18 12.95
N PRO A 341 -1.56 -2.32 13.39
CA PRO A 341 -0.83 -1.23 14.04
C PRO A 341 -0.44 -0.13 13.04
N ILE A 342 -0.64 1.12 13.41
CA ILE A 342 -0.12 2.31 12.71
C ILE A 342 1.12 2.76 13.47
N VAL A 343 2.27 2.74 12.81
CA VAL A 343 3.50 3.27 13.39
C VAL A 343 4.23 4.10 12.34
N GLN A 344 4.50 5.36 12.67
CA GLN A 344 5.31 6.25 11.84
C GLN A 344 6.34 6.94 12.72
N SER A 345 7.60 6.88 12.33
CA SER A 345 8.70 7.49 13.06
C SER A 345 9.77 7.99 12.10
N THR A 346 10.54 9.01 12.48
CA THR A 346 11.69 9.45 11.68
C THR A 346 12.95 8.62 11.96
N VAL A 347 12.90 7.71 12.93
CA VAL A 347 14.02 6.83 13.31
C VAL A 347 13.57 5.38 13.37
N VAL A 348 14.53 4.46 13.29
CA VAL A 348 14.28 3.03 13.50
C VAL A 348 13.92 2.81 14.97
N LEU A 349 12.76 2.19 15.20
CA LEU A 349 12.25 1.91 16.54
C LEU A 349 12.77 0.57 17.07
N PRO A 350 13.00 0.44 18.39
CA PRO A 350 13.44 -0.80 19.00
C PRO A 350 12.34 -1.87 18.97
N THR A 351 12.65 -3.05 18.44
CA THR A 351 11.68 -4.15 18.30
C THR A 351 11.24 -4.75 19.63
N GLU A 352 12.16 -4.91 20.59
CA GLU A 352 11.86 -5.47 21.91
C GLU A 352 10.88 -4.62 22.73
N ALA A 353 10.71 -3.36 22.34
CA ALA A 353 9.84 -2.42 23.02
C ALA A 353 8.46 -2.28 22.35
N PHE A 354 8.21 -3.00 21.25
CA PHE A 354 6.97 -2.95 20.49
C PHE A 354 6.14 -4.21 20.72
N ASN A 355 4.86 -4.05 21.04
CA ASN A 355 3.94 -5.17 21.22
C ASN A 355 2.58 -4.83 20.60
N PHE A 356 2.04 -5.76 19.81
CA PHE A 356 0.69 -5.66 19.23
C PHE A 356 -0.04 -6.97 19.47
N GLU A 357 -1.13 -6.91 20.23
CA GLU A 357 -1.88 -8.07 20.69
C GLU A 357 -3.37 -7.92 20.38
N VAL A 358 -3.97 -8.97 19.83
CA VAL A 358 -5.40 -9.07 19.55
C VAL A 358 -5.96 -10.22 20.37
N LYS A 359 -6.91 -9.94 21.27
CA LYS A 359 -7.60 -10.92 22.11
C LYS A 359 -9.08 -10.99 21.76
N ASN A 360 -9.55 -12.18 21.40
CA ASN A 360 -10.95 -12.40 21.07
C ASN A 360 -11.77 -12.67 22.35
N ASN A 361 -12.73 -11.80 22.65
CA ASN A 361 -13.62 -11.91 23.80
C ASN A 361 -15.02 -12.45 23.41
N GLY A 362 -15.16 -13.07 22.24
CA GLY A 362 -16.39 -13.65 21.70
C GLY A 362 -17.34 -12.65 21.01
N VAL A 363 -17.45 -11.44 21.58
CA VAL A 363 -18.32 -10.33 21.11
C VAL A 363 -17.55 -9.24 20.37
N SER A 364 -16.33 -8.94 20.83
CA SER A 364 -15.43 -7.94 20.27
C SER A 364 -13.99 -8.44 20.31
N GLU A 365 -13.13 -7.77 19.57
CA GLU A 365 -11.69 -8.00 19.59
C GLU A 365 -11.03 -6.90 20.42
N GLN A 366 -10.53 -7.28 21.59
CA GLN A 366 -9.77 -6.37 22.43
C GLN A 366 -8.35 -6.30 21.88
N VAL A 367 -7.97 -5.12 21.40
CA VAL A 367 -6.66 -4.89 20.79
C VAL A 367 -5.85 -3.99 21.69
N THR A 368 -4.58 -4.34 21.88
CA THR A 368 -3.62 -3.54 22.64
C THR A 368 -2.36 -3.35 21.81
N LEU A 369 -1.93 -2.10 21.71
CA LEU A 369 -0.70 -1.70 21.04
C LEU A 369 0.17 -0.94 22.03
N GLU A 370 1.39 -1.40 22.26
CA GLU A 370 2.33 -0.83 23.20
C GLU A 370 3.67 -0.52 22.54
N LEU A 371 4.27 0.58 22.98
CA LEU A 371 5.61 0.99 22.58
C LEU A 371 6.33 1.64 23.77
N GLU A 372 7.51 1.12 24.11
CA GLU A 372 8.36 1.67 25.18
C GLU A 372 9.62 2.35 24.64
N ASN A 373 10.14 3.33 25.38
CA ASN A 373 11.41 4.01 25.11
C ASN A 373 11.58 4.49 23.65
N ALA A 374 10.54 5.07 23.07
CA ALA A 374 10.50 5.48 21.68
C ALA A 374 10.73 6.99 21.52
N LYS A 375 11.54 7.32 20.52
CA LYS A 375 11.82 8.70 20.12
C LYS A 375 11.26 8.95 18.75
N ASN A 376 10.97 10.21 18.49
CA ASN A 376 10.59 10.70 17.17
C ASN A 376 9.41 9.96 16.53
N VAL A 377 8.40 9.60 17.34
CA VAL A 377 7.15 8.98 16.87
C VAL A 377 6.23 10.07 16.35
N ILE A 378 5.77 9.97 15.10
CA ILE A 378 4.83 10.93 14.48
C ILE A 378 3.40 10.43 14.67
N ASN A 379 3.12 9.21 14.21
CA ASN A 379 1.82 8.55 14.33
C ASN A 379 1.99 7.22 15.05
N PHE A 380 1.12 6.96 16.02
CA PHE A 380 1.05 5.71 16.75
C PHE A 380 -0.41 5.36 17.03
N GLY A 381 -0.89 4.25 16.51
CA GLY A 381 -2.32 3.99 16.51
C GLY A 381 -2.71 2.58 16.11
N ILE A 382 -4.00 2.30 16.14
CA ILE A 382 -4.59 1.04 15.69
C ILE A 382 -5.69 1.41 14.69
N ILE A 383 -5.69 0.77 13.52
CA ILE A 383 -6.79 0.81 12.57
C ILE A 383 -7.44 -0.56 12.49
N GLY A 384 -8.74 -0.60 12.73
CA GLY A 384 -9.63 -1.69 12.36
C GLY A 384 -10.32 -1.35 11.05
N LYS A 385 -10.26 -2.24 10.06
CA LYS A 385 -10.96 -2.08 8.78
C LYS A 385 -11.96 -3.20 8.54
N ASN A 386 -13.09 -2.87 7.93
CA ASN A 386 -14.01 -3.83 7.32
C ASN A 386 -14.38 -3.30 5.93
N ALA A 387 -14.06 -4.06 4.88
CA ALA A 387 -14.36 -3.70 3.50
C ALA A 387 -15.71 -4.28 3.02
N ASN A 388 -16.31 -5.22 3.78
CA ASN A 388 -17.60 -5.85 3.47
C ASN A 388 -18.75 -5.11 4.16
N VAL A 389 -18.84 -3.80 3.94
CA VAL A 389 -19.84 -2.94 4.59
C VAL A 389 -21.13 -2.95 3.78
N ASP A 390 -22.22 -3.42 4.38
CA ASP A 390 -23.56 -3.24 3.84
C ASP A 390 -24.07 -1.84 4.24
N LEU A 391 -23.92 -0.88 3.33
CA LEU A 391 -24.30 0.53 3.54
C LEU A 391 -25.77 0.70 3.92
N GLU A 392 -26.66 -0.23 3.55
CA GLU A 392 -28.08 -0.13 3.87
C GLU A 392 -28.40 -0.60 5.30
N LYS A 393 -27.57 -1.48 5.87
CA LYS A 393 -27.81 -2.06 7.20
C LYS A 393 -27.01 -1.40 8.32
N GLU A 394 -25.80 -0.94 8.05
CA GLU A 394 -24.86 -0.57 9.12
C GLU A 394 -24.90 0.92 9.49
N TYR A 395 -25.21 1.84 8.57
CA TYR A 395 -25.34 3.26 8.89
C TYR A 395 -26.33 3.99 7.98
N VAL A 396 -27.22 4.79 8.58
CA VAL A 396 -28.00 5.81 7.86
C VAL A 396 -27.01 6.84 7.32
N VAL A 397 -26.80 6.84 6.01
CA VAL A 397 -26.04 7.88 5.32
C VAL A 397 -26.70 9.22 5.61
N GLU A 398 -26.07 10.09 6.41
CA GLU A 398 -26.37 11.52 6.38
C GLU A 398 -25.93 12.03 5.01
N LYS A 399 -26.86 11.99 4.06
CA LYS A 399 -26.70 12.64 2.76
C LYS A 399 -26.64 14.15 3.02
N ASN A 400 -25.45 14.69 3.20
CA ASN A 400 -25.23 16.10 2.89
C ASN A 400 -25.42 16.25 1.38
N ALA A 401 -26.59 16.75 1.00
CA ALA A 401 -27.06 16.88 -0.37
C ALA A 401 -26.31 17.93 -1.21
N THR A 402 -25.04 18.18 -0.93
CA THR A 402 -24.22 19.20 -1.59
C THR A 402 -22.99 18.64 -2.30
N ASP A 403 -22.46 17.48 -1.90
CA ASP A 403 -21.17 17.00 -2.46
C ASP A 403 -21.30 16.22 -3.77
N ASN A 404 -22.45 15.60 -4.02
CA ASN A 404 -22.65 14.82 -5.24
C ASN A 404 -22.72 15.69 -6.52
N VAL A 405 -23.00 16.99 -6.37
CA VAL A 405 -23.02 17.91 -7.51
C VAL A 405 -21.60 18.40 -7.83
N GLN A 406 -20.69 18.41 -6.85
CA GLN A 406 -19.35 18.97 -7.04
C GLN A 406 -18.38 17.93 -7.61
N SER A 407 -18.47 16.65 -7.21
CA SER A 407 -17.67 15.57 -7.81
C SER A 407 -18.07 15.26 -9.24
N GLU A 408 -19.38 15.15 -9.53
CA GLU A 408 -19.89 14.97 -10.89
C GLU A 408 -19.56 16.17 -11.80
N PHE A 409 -19.51 17.39 -11.26
CA PHE A 409 -19.13 18.59 -12.01
C PHE A 409 -17.64 18.65 -12.33
N PHE A 410 -16.76 18.21 -11.43
CA PHE A 410 -15.32 18.14 -11.70
C PHE A 410 -14.98 17.01 -12.69
N GLU A 411 -15.59 15.83 -12.58
CA GLU A 411 -15.45 14.77 -13.58
C GLU A 411 -16.01 15.19 -14.96
N TYR A 412 -17.11 15.96 -14.98
CA TYR A 412 -17.65 16.52 -16.22
C TYR A 412 -16.73 17.58 -16.86
N ILE A 413 -16.06 18.42 -16.05
CA ILE A 413 -15.14 19.45 -16.56
C ILE A 413 -13.83 18.86 -17.09
N PHE A 414 -13.32 17.79 -16.46
CA PHE A 414 -12.07 17.13 -16.86
C PHE A 414 -12.27 15.98 -17.84
N ASN A 415 -13.46 15.83 -18.42
CA ASN A 415 -13.70 14.94 -19.53
C ASN A 415 -12.99 15.47 -20.80
N GLU A 416 -12.30 14.60 -21.54
CA GLU A 416 -11.56 14.95 -22.77
C GLU A 416 -12.45 15.70 -23.78
N ASP A 417 -13.74 15.34 -23.88
CA ASP A 417 -14.70 16.01 -24.76
C ASP A 417 -14.95 17.49 -24.38
N VAL A 418 -14.93 17.82 -23.09
CA VAL A 418 -15.13 19.19 -22.60
C VAL A 418 -13.86 20.01 -22.72
N GLN A 419 -12.69 19.37 -22.53
CA GLN A 419 -11.40 20.02 -22.71
C GLN A 419 -11.16 20.38 -24.19
N GLU A 420 -11.49 19.49 -25.13
CA GLU A 420 -11.47 19.81 -26.57
C GLU A 420 -12.43 20.94 -26.94
N PHE A 421 -13.62 20.99 -26.32
CA PHE A 421 -14.57 22.08 -26.51
C PHE A 421 -14.02 23.43 -26.01
N VAL A 422 -13.42 23.45 -24.82
CA VAL A 422 -12.82 24.66 -24.24
C VAL A 422 -11.63 25.13 -25.08
N ASP A 423 -10.75 24.24 -25.51
CA ASP A 423 -9.63 24.56 -26.40
C ASP A 423 -10.11 25.10 -27.75
N TYR A 424 -11.15 24.50 -28.33
CA TYR A 424 -11.76 24.99 -29.56
C TYR A 424 -12.35 26.40 -29.42
N VAL A 425 -13.10 26.67 -28.34
CA VAL A 425 -13.67 28.00 -28.06
C VAL A 425 -12.56 29.02 -27.82
N TRP A 426 -11.53 28.65 -27.08
CA TRP A 426 -10.44 29.54 -26.73
C TRP A 426 -9.54 29.88 -27.94
N ILE A 427 -9.29 28.92 -28.83
CA ILE A 427 -8.62 29.17 -30.12
C ILE A 427 -9.41 30.17 -30.94
N ARG A 428 -10.74 30.00 -31.06
CA ARG A 428 -11.58 30.95 -31.82
C ARG A 428 -11.64 32.33 -31.19
N LEU A 429 -11.68 32.42 -29.86
CA LEU A 429 -11.64 33.69 -29.15
C LEU A 429 -10.32 34.42 -29.40
N ARG A 430 -9.17 33.73 -29.35
CA ARG A 430 -7.86 34.33 -29.65
C ARG A 430 -7.77 34.84 -31.09
N VAL A 431 -8.23 34.06 -32.07
CA VAL A 431 -8.25 34.50 -33.46
C VAL A 431 -9.08 35.78 -33.62
N LEU A 432 -10.24 35.84 -32.96
CA LEU A 432 -11.13 37.01 -33.02
C LEU A 432 -10.49 38.24 -32.34
N ILE A 433 -9.83 38.08 -31.19
CA ILE A 433 -9.09 39.15 -30.51
C ILE A 433 -7.96 39.69 -31.39
N VAL A 434 -7.20 38.82 -32.07
CA VAL A 434 -6.12 39.23 -32.97
C VAL A 434 -6.66 39.99 -34.18
N VAL A 435 -7.74 39.49 -34.81
CA VAL A 435 -8.37 40.17 -35.95
C VAL A 435 -8.91 41.55 -35.57
N VAL A 436 -9.58 41.65 -34.42
CA VAL A 436 -10.10 42.95 -33.92
C VAL A 436 -8.95 43.90 -33.57
N SER A 437 -7.85 43.38 -33.02
CA SER A 437 -6.68 44.19 -32.67
C SER A 437 -5.97 44.73 -33.92
N ILE A 438 -5.87 43.93 -34.99
CA ILE A 438 -5.35 44.38 -36.30
C ILE A 438 -6.27 45.46 -36.90
N TYR A 439 -7.59 45.26 -36.84
CA TYR A 439 -8.56 46.24 -37.37
C TYR A 439 -8.54 47.57 -36.61
N ILE A 440 -8.34 47.54 -35.29
CA ILE A 440 -8.17 48.75 -34.47
C ILE A 440 -6.85 49.46 -34.81
N LEU A 441 -5.77 48.70 -35.06
CA LEU A 441 -4.47 49.25 -35.45
C LEU A 441 -4.45 49.84 -36.87
N GLU A 442 -5.28 49.35 -37.81
CA GLU A 442 -5.44 49.98 -39.13
C GLU A 442 -6.30 51.26 -39.10
N MET A 443 -7.12 51.43 -38.06
CA MET A 443 -8.00 52.59 -37.88
C MET A 443 -7.36 53.72 -37.04
N MET A 444 -6.19 53.48 -36.45
CA MET A 444 -5.32 54.47 -35.82
C MET A 444 -4.26 54.95 -36.80
#